data_AF-A0A8S9A3Z1-F1
#
_entry.id   AF-A0A8S9A3Z1-F1
#
_cell.length_a   1.000
_cell.length_b   1.000
_cell.length_c   1.000
_cell.angle_alpha   90.00
_cell.angle_beta   90.00
_cell.angle_gamma   90.00
#
_symmetry.space_group_name_H-M   'P 1'
#
loop_
_entity.id
_entity.type
_entity.pdbx_description
1 polymer ?
#
loop_
_entity_poly.entity_id
_entity_poly.type
_entity_poly.pdbx_seq_one_letter_code
_entity_poly.pdbx_strand_id
1 'polypeptide(L)'
;MSTMTIRSQIPTETSPAVAAPSAVPAQSTAAPDPEPAPGSQEEEHDLEHQGQGQGKDRHDDHDRDTPKFPHPKLRLEIRDLNHPGTIKFLGAVNASTLLSDAVKNVQRLLYRSAADKHTTCPPTRSVTVILRDMGGVAYTTGSDLDSDHKEIHFSLSYIASHIPSTPPSRLPAELTGILTHELVHCYQWDAHGTAPGGLIEGIADWVRLNCDLRPPHWKRGEIKIDDPWDKGYQHTAYFLQYLEERFGEGTVRRINEGLRSTWEYEAKGFWVRLLGKEVEELWGEYCGSVRGDDGKGTA
;
A
#
# COMPACT_ATOMS: atom_id res chain seq x y z
N MET A 1 -16.77 17.84 -5.45
CA MET A 1 -16.03 16.56 -5.47
C MET A 1 -15.46 16.38 -4.07
N SER A 2 -16.11 15.57 -3.23
CA SER A 2 -15.70 15.36 -1.85
C SER A 2 -14.57 14.35 -1.80
N THR A 3 -13.42 14.75 -1.28
CA THR A 3 -12.30 13.87 -0.93
C THR A 3 -12.71 12.99 0.26
N MET A 4 -12.94 11.70 0.02
CA MET A 4 -13.12 10.72 1.09
C MET A 4 -11.76 10.38 1.70
N THR A 5 -11.57 10.73 2.97
CA THR A 5 -10.46 10.25 3.80
C THR A 5 -10.88 8.93 4.43
N ILE A 6 -10.27 7.81 4.03
CA ILE A 6 -10.43 6.53 4.74
C ILE A 6 -9.51 6.60 5.97
N ARG A 7 -10.09 6.64 7.16
CA ARG A 7 -9.37 6.66 8.45
C ARG A 7 -9.38 5.26 9.05
N SER A 8 -8.22 4.62 9.16
CA SER A 8 -8.03 3.44 9.99
C SER A 8 -8.08 3.85 11.47
N GLN A 9 -9.12 3.41 12.20
CA GLN A 9 -9.24 3.60 13.66
C GLN A 9 -9.68 2.29 14.35
N ILE A 10 -8.91 1.87 15.36
CA ILE A 10 -9.30 0.86 16.36
C ILE A 10 -10.02 1.60 17.51
N PRO A 11 -11.13 1.08 18.10
CA PRO A 11 -11.98 1.86 18.99
C PRO A 11 -11.39 2.00 20.41
N THR A 12 -11.41 3.22 20.96
CA THR A 12 -11.36 3.47 22.42
C THR A 12 -12.23 4.68 22.78
N GLU A 13 -12.70 4.67 24.03
CA GLU A 13 -13.89 5.33 24.61
C GLU A 13 -13.91 6.87 24.66
N THR A 14 -15.13 7.42 24.78
CA THR A 14 -15.55 8.83 24.70
C THR A 14 -15.47 9.62 26.02
N SER A 15 -14.99 10.88 25.98
CA SER A 15 -15.49 12.04 26.80
C SER A 15 -14.78 13.38 26.46
N PRO A 16 -15.30 14.58 26.85
CA PRO A 16 -15.82 15.54 25.89
C PRO A 16 -14.98 16.82 25.64
N ALA A 17 -15.48 17.58 24.67
CA ALA A 17 -14.91 18.72 23.96
C ALA A 17 -14.68 20.01 24.78
N VAL A 18 -13.67 20.79 24.36
CA VAL A 18 -13.56 22.23 24.66
C VAL A 18 -13.29 22.99 23.35
N ALA A 19 -14.00 24.11 23.20
CA ALA A 19 -14.22 24.87 21.99
C ALA A 19 -13.00 25.65 21.46
N ALA A 20 -12.95 25.82 20.15
CA ALA A 20 -12.06 26.71 19.42
C ALA A 20 -12.50 28.18 19.50
N PRO A 21 -11.58 29.13 19.19
CA PRO A 21 -11.96 30.37 18.54
C PRO A 21 -11.34 30.52 17.14
N SER A 22 -12.13 31.14 16.26
CA SER A 22 -11.89 31.40 14.84
C SER A 22 -10.92 32.56 14.55
N ALA A 23 -10.12 32.32 13.51
CA ALA A 23 -9.57 33.17 12.44
C ALA A 23 -9.58 34.72 12.52
N VAL A 24 -8.46 35.31 12.07
CA VAL A 24 -8.40 36.47 11.15
C VAL A 24 -7.15 36.34 10.24
N PRO A 25 -7.18 36.65 8.93
CA PRO A 25 -6.10 36.37 7.98
C PRO A 25 -5.07 37.50 7.90
N ALA A 26 -3.79 37.14 7.72
CA ALA A 26 -2.71 38.09 7.41
C ALA A 26 -2.13 37.81 6.02
N GLN A 27 -1.95 38.90 5.28
CA GLN A 27 -1.64 38.98 3.86
C GLN A 27 -0.18 38.61 3.52
N SER A 28 -0.07 38.15 2.28
CA SER A 28 1.15 37.84 1.52
C SER A 28 2.09 39.04 1.37
N THR A 29 3.39 38.80 1.60
CA THR A 29 4.49 39.61 1.05
C THR A 29 5.56 38.66 0.51
N ALA A 30 5.75 38.70 -0.82
CA ALA A 30 6.77 37.96 -1.54
C ALA A 30 8.17 38.53 -1.25
N ALA A 31 9.16 37.64 -1.11
CA ALA A 31 10.58 37.96 -1.10
C ALA A 31 11.22 37.40 -2.39
N PRO A 32 12.23 38.08 -2.97
CA PRO A 32 12.73 37.80 -4.31
C PRO A 32 13.71 36.61 -4.38
N ASP A 33 13.77 35.99 -5.56
CA ASP A 33 14.66 34.89 -5.93
C ASP A 33 16.16 35.28 -5.89
N PRO A 34 17.07 34.36 -5.46
CA PRO A 34 18.49 34.53 -5.66
C PRO A 34 18.95 33.99 -7.04
N GLU A 35 19.64 34.86 -7.79
CA GLU A 35 20.33 34.61 -9.06
C GLU A 35 21.59 33.73 -8.86
N PRO A 36 22.04 32.94 -9.86
CA PRO A 36 23.02 31.87 -9.65
C PRO A 36 24.48 32.36 -9.75
N ALA A 37 25.37 31.76 -8.96
CA ALA A 37 26.81 31.97 -9.04
C ALA A 37 27.44 31.19 -10.22
N PRO A 38 28.55 31.69 -10.82
CA PRO A 38 29.07 31.22 -12.10
C PRO A 38 30.00 30.01 -11.99
N GLY A 39 30.14 29.32 -13.13
CA GLY A 39 30.76 28.01 -13.27
C GLY A 39 32.28 27.96 -13.10
N SER A 40 32.74 26.72 -12.93
CA SER A 40 34.13 26.29 -13.05
C SER A 40 34.17 25.11 -14.02
N GLN A 41 34.94 25.30 -15.09
CA GLN A 41 35.20 24.34 -16.17
C GLN A 41 36.09 23.18 -15.69
N GLU A 42 35.74 21.99 -16.22
CA GLU A 42 36.59 20.95 -16.82
C GLU A 42 37.98 20.64 -16.24
N GLU A 43 38.18 19.36 -15.87
CA GLU A 43 39.37 18.61 -16.24
C GLU A 43 38.96 17.15 -16.57
N GLU A 44 38.94 16.83 -17.86
CA GLU A 44 38.90 15.49 -18.42
C GLU A 44 40.26 14.81 -18.18
N HIS A 45 40.25 13.54 -17.78
CA HIS A 45 41.44 12.70 -17.77
C HIS A 45 41.16 11.41 -18.53
N ASP A 46 41.59 11.40 -19.78
CA ASP A 46 41.69 10.25 -20.66
C ASP A 46 42.72 9.25 -20.13
N LEU A 47 42.32 7.99 -19.99
CA LEU A 47 43.23 6.85 -19.93
C LEU A 47 42.68 5.72 -20.79
N GLU A 48 43.22 5.63 -22.00
CA GLU A 48 43.10 4.49 -22.90
C GLU A 48 43.79 3.24 -22.31
N HIS A 49 43.10 2.10 -22.30
CA HIS A 49 43.78 0.81 -22.30
C HIS A 49 43.09 -0.17 -23.26
N GLN A 50 43.84 -0.52 -24.30
CA GLN A 50 43.53 -1.59 -25.24
C GLN A 50 43.76 -2.95 -24.57
N GLY A 51 42.83 -3.88 -24.77
CA GLY A 51 42.98 -5.28 -24.34
C GLY A 51 41.85 -6.15 -24.86
N GLN A 52 42.15 -6.96 -25.87
CA GLN A 52 41.25 -7.86 -26.58
C GLN A 52 40.68 -8.97 -25.70
N GLY A 53 39.42 -9.33 -25.92
CA GLY A 53 38.79 -10.53 -25.36
C GLY A 53 37.40 -10.76 -25.93
N GLN A 54 37.31 -11.57 -26.99
CA GLN A 54 36.06 -12.06 -27.55
C GLN A 54 35.37 -12.98 -26.53
N GLY A 55 34.34 -12.47 -25.85
CA GLY A 55 33.34 -13.24 -25.15
C GLY A 55 31.99 -12.93 -25.77
N LYS A 56 31.39 -13.90 -26.46
CA LYS A 56 30.07 -13.77 -27.08
C LYS A 56 29.01 -13.88 -25.99
N ASP A 57 28.87 -12.81 -25.22
CA ASP A 57 27.77 -12.64 -24.28
C ASP A 57 26.48 -12.50 -25.08
N ARG A 58 25.75 -13.61 -25.17
CA ARG A 58 24.33 -13.57 -25.54
C ARG A 58 23.60 -12.97 -24.34
N HIS A 59 23.68 -11.65 -24.21
CA HIS A 59 22.68 -10.92 -23.45
C HIS A 59 21.33 -11.21 -24.12
N ASP A 60 20.46 -11.92 -23.40
CA ASP A 60 19.05 -12.06 -23.74
C ASP A 60 18.46 -10.66 -23.91
N ASP A 61 18.33 -10.23 -25.16
CA ASP A 61 17.76 -8.94 -25.58
C ASP A 61 16.24 -8.86 -25.31
N HIS A 62 15.67 -9.90 -24.69
CA HIS A 62 14.25 -10.03 -24.39
C HIS A 62 13.75 -9.13 -23.23
N ASP A 63 14.63 -8.55 -22.40
CA ASP A 63 14.20 -7.67 -21.30
C ASP A 63 14.01 -6.19 -21.71
N ARG A 64 14.48 -5.79 -22.90
CA ARG A 64 14.43 -4.38 -23.34
C ARG A 64 13.08 -3.95 -23.93
N ASP A 65 12.31 -4.90 -24.47
CA ASP A 65 11.05 -4.61 -25.18
C ASP A 65 9.77 -4.95 -24.41
N THR A 66 9.86 -5.41 -23.15
CA THR A 66 8.65 -5.64 -22.34
C THR A 66 8.09 -4.32 -21.80
N PRO A 67 6.79 -4.01 -22.01
CA PRO A 67 6.19 -2.83 -21.41
C PRO A 67 6.34 -2.85 -19.88
N LYS A 68 6.97 -1.81 -19.33
CA LYS A 68 7.16 -1.64 -17.89
C LYS A 68 6.09 -0.70 -17.33
N PHE A 69 5.66 -0.94 -16.11
CA PHE A 69 4.76 -0.01 -15.44
C PHE A 69 5.47 1.34 -15.25
N PRO A 70 4.75 2.47 -15.36
CA PRO A 70 5.27 3.74 -14.92
C PRO A 70 5.67 3.64 -13.44
N HIS A 71 6.91 4.04 -13.15
CA HIS A 71 7.36 4.18 -11.77
C HIS A 71 7.00 5.59 -11.28
N PRO A 72 6.23 5.74 -10.19
CA PRO A 72 5.86 7.05 -9.70
C PRO A 72 7.10 7.79 -9.19
N LYS A 73 7.03 9.12 -9.16
CA LYS A 73 7.99 9.92 -8.40
C LYS A 73 7.76 9.68 -6.91
N LEU A 74 8.75 9.15 -6.21
CA LEU A 74 8.68 8.91 -4.77
C LEU A 74 9.31 10.09 -4.02
N ARG A 75 8.66 10.54 -2.95
CA ARG A 75 9.18 11.58 -2.06
C ARG A 75 9.03 11.16 -0.61
N LEU A 76 9.94 11.66 0.23
CA LEU A 76 9.87 11.56 1.68
C LEU A 76 9.92 12.97 2.26
N GLU A 77 8.92 13.31 3.07
CA GLU A 77 8.87 14.51 3.88
C GLU A 77 8.93 14.10 5.35
N ILE A 78 9.80 14.74 6.12
CA ILE A 78 9.91 14.50 7.56
C ILE A 78 9.66 15.83 8.25
N ARG A 79 8.55 15.93 8.98
CA ARG A 79 8.13 17.20 9.60
C ARG A 79 8.86 17.52 10.89
N ASP A 80 9.44 16.51 11.55
CA ASP A 80 10.23 16.69 12.76
C ASP A 80 11.40 15.70 12.79
N LEU A 81 12.62 16.19 12.57
CA LEU A 81 13.85 15.40 12.63
C LEU A 81 14.26 15.02 14.06
N ASN A 82 13.81 15.78 15.06
CA ASN A 82 14.14 15.55 16.47
C ASN A 82 13.20 14.54 17.15
N HIS A 83 12.09 14.19 16.49
CA HIS A 83 11.14 13.23 17.04
C HIS A 83 11.75 11.83 17.17
N PRO A 84 11.60 11.13 18.31
CA PRO A 84 12.15 9.78 18.51
C PRO A 84 11.71 8.76 17.43
N GLY A 85 10.48 8.90 16.94
CA GLY A 85 9.95 8.10 15.83
C GLY A 85 10.73 8.27 14.53
N THR A 86 11.23 9.47 14.23
CA THR A 86 12.03 9.73 13.03
C THR A 86 13.36 9.00 13.09
N ILE A 87 14.03 9.07 14.24
CA ILE A 87 15.30 8.37 14.48
C ILE A 87 15.11 6.87 14.28
N LYS A 88 14.03 6.30 14.85
CA LYS A 88 13.68 4.89 14.68
C LYS A 88 13.41 4.52 13.23
N PHE A 89 12.65 5.35 12.50
CA PHE A 89 12.33 5.12 11.09
C PHE A 89 13.61 5.10 10.23
N LEU A 90 14.42 6.16 10.30
CA LEU A 90 15.63 6.31 9.50
C LEU A 90 16.69 5.25 9.82
N GLY A 91 16.75 4.78 11.08
CA GLY A 91 17.65 3.70 11.49
C GLY A 91 17.18 2.31 11.09
N ALA A 92 15.90 2.11 10.80
CA ALA A 92 15.33 0.80 10.53
C ALA A 92 15.18 0.48 9.03
N VAL A 93 14.95 1.49 8.18
CA VAL A 93 14.65 1.27 6.76
C VAL A 93 15.35 2.28 5.84
N ASN A 94 15.68 1.83 4.63
CA ASN A 94 15.98 2.73 3.52
C ASN A 94 14.68 2.99 2.76
N ALA A 95 14.12 4.20 2.91
CA ALA A 95 12.82 4.54 2.32
C ALA A 95 12.82 4.46 0.79
N SER A 96 13.93 4.75 0.12
CA SER A 96 14.01 4.72 -1.35
C SER A 96 13.83 3.30 -1.88
N THR A 97 14.61 2.34 -1.36
CA THR A 97 14.52 0.93 -1.78
C THR A 97 13.19 0.33 -1.35
N LEU A 98 12.77 0.58 -0.10
CA LEU A 98 11.49 0.10 0.45
C LEU A 98 10.32 0.51 -0.44
N LEU A 99 10.18 1.81 -0.72
CA LEU A 99 9.03 2.31 -1.48
C LEU A 99 9.07 1.84 -2.94
N SER A 100 10.25 1.77 -3.57
CA SER A 100 10.39 1.24 -4.92
C SER A 100 9.98 -0.24 -4.99
N ASP A 101 10.41 -1.08 -4.04
CA ASP A 101 10.08 -2.49 -4.03
C ASP A 101 8.61 -2.75 -3.66
N ALA A 102 8.05 -1.97 -2.74
CA ALA A 102 6.63 -2.02 -2.43
C ALA A 102 5.77 -1.66 -3.66
N VAL A 103 6.11 -0.61 -4.41
CA VAL A 103 5.42 -0.28 -5.69
C VAL A 103 5.46 -1.44 -6.67
N LYS A 104 6.65 -2.05 -6.89
CA LYS A 104 6.79 -3.21 -7.78
C LYS A 104 5.93 -4.38 -7.33
N ASN A 105 5.86 -4.64 -6.03
CA ASN A 105 5.05 -5.72 -5.46
C ASN A 105 3.56 -5.48 -5.65
N VAL A 106 3.07 -4.27 -5.36
CA VAL A 106 1.67 -3.88 -5.61
C VAL A 106 1.33 -4.05 -7.09
N GLN A 107 2.19 -3.54 -7.98
CA GLN A 107 2.01 -3.66 -9.42
C GLN A 107 1.99 -5.11 -9.91
N ARG A 108 2.93 -5.93 -9.45
CA ARG A 108 3.00 -7.36 -9.79
C ARG A 108 1.75 -8.12 -9.33
N LEU A 109 1.32 -7.92 -8.09
CA LEU A 109 0.21 -8.66 -7.50
C LEU A 109 -1.13 -8.23 -8.11
N LEU A 110 -1.43 -6.94 -8.14
CA LEU A 110 -2.72 -6.41 -8.59
C LEU A 110 -2.84 -6.20 -10.11
N TYR A 111 -1.73 -6.22 -10.88
CA TYR A 111 -1.76 -5.88 -12.30
C TYR A 111 -0.94 -6.79 -13.22
N ARG A 112 -0.15 -7.73 -12.68
CA ARG A 112 0.71 -8.67 -13.43
C ARG A 112 1.85 -8.03 -14.21
N SER A 113 1.52 -7.28 -15.26
CA SER A 113 2.43 -6.64 -16.20
C SER A 113 1.74 -5.45 -16.88
N ALA A 114 2.52 -4.46 -17.33
CA ALA A 114 1.94 -3.28 -17.97
C ALA A 114 1.33 -3.56 -19.36
N ALA A 115 1.58 -4.75 -19.90
CA ALA A 115 1.00 -5.20 -21.17
C ALA A 115 -0.35 -5.93 -20.98
N ASP A 116 -0.74 -6.25 -19.75
CA ASP A 116 -1.98 -7.00 -19.48
C ASP A 116 -3.22 -6.13 -19.73
N LYS A 117 -3.92 -6.40 -20.83
CA LYS A 117 -5.14 -5.67 -21.23
C LYS A 117 -6.35 -5.95 -20.34
N HIS A 118 -6.26 -6.95 -19.45
CA HIS A 118 -7.33 -7.30 -18.53
C HIS A 118 -7.24 -6.55 -17.20
N THR A 119 -6.25 -5.70 -17.02
CA THR A 119 -6.14 -4.87 -15.83
C THR A 119 -5.74 -3.44 -16.17
N THR A 120 -6.17 -2.50 -15.34
CA THR A 120 -5.85 -1.08 -15.50
C THR A 120 -5.23 -0.57 -14.21
N CYS A 121 -3.93 -0.33 -14.22
CA CYS A 121 -3.23 0.29 -13.08
C CYS A 121 -3.60 1.79 -13.01
N PRO A 122 -4.01 2.32 -11.83
CA PRO A 122 -4.21 3.75 -11.66
C PRO A 122 -2.99 4.58 -12.09
N PRO A 123 -3.20 5.75 -12.71
CA PRO A 123 -2.12 6.57 -13.26
C PRO A 123 -1.40 7.37 -12.17
N THR A 124 -1.06 6.75 -11.05
CA THR A 124 -0.39 7.40 -9.91
C THR A 124 0.96 7.95 -10.34
N ARG A 125 1.05 9.29 -10.41
CA ARG A 125 2.23 10.02 -10.90
C ARG A 125 3.27 10.23 -9.82
N SER A 126 2.84 10.40 -8.57
CA SER A 126 3.77 10.48 -7.45
C SER A 126 3.16 10.04 -6.14
N VAL A 127 4.02 9.57 -5.24
CA VAL A 127 3.66 9.26 -3.85
C VAL A 127 4.62 10.01 -2.93
N THR A 128 4.08 10.82 -2.01
CA THR A 128 4.84 11.48 -0.96
C THR A 128 4.53 10.80 0.38
N VAL A 129 5.53 10.17 0.99
CA VAL A 129 5.42 9.70 2.38
C VAL A 129 5.75 10.86 3.30
N ILE A 130 4.84 11.19 4.20
CA ILE A 130 4.93 12.30 5.14
C ILE A 130 4.99 11.73 6.54
N LEU A 131 6.17 11.79 7.16
CA LEU A 131 6.35 11.45 8.57
C LEU A 131 6.00 12.67 9.42
N ARG A 132 4.96 12.56 10.24
CA ARG A 132 4.53 13.64 11.13
C ARG A 132 3.98 13.11 12.44
N ASP A 133 4.03 13.95 13.47
CA ASP A 133 3.33 13.63 14.70
C ASP A 133 1.80 13.73 14.49
N MET A 134 1.11 12.65 14.79
CA MET A 134 -0.34 12.51 14.65
C MET A 134 -0.84 11.27 15.41
N GLY A 135 -2.13 11.25 15.75
CA GLY A 135 -2.79 10.02 16.23
C GLY A 135 -2.97 8.97 15.13
N GLY A 136 -3.34 7.75 15.51
CA GLY A 136 -3.50 6.63 14.59
C GLY A 136 -2.16 6.05 14.10
N VAL A 137 -2.21 5.24 13.04
CA VAL A 137 -1.03 4.55 12.47
C VAL A 137 -0.57 5.26 11.21
N ALA A 138 -1.33 5.11 10.12
CA ALA A 138 -1.08 5.78 8.85
C ALA A 138 -2.40 5.97 8.09
N TYR A 139 -2.37 6.78 7.04
CA TYR A 139 -3.46 6.85 6.06
C TYR A 139 -2.96 7.37 4.70
N THR A 140 -3.63 6.96 3.64
CA THR A 140 -3.42 7.45 2.27
C THR A 140 -4.50 8.45 1.85
N THR A 141 -4.09 9.47 1.10
CA THR A 141 -5.00 10.42 0.47
C THR A 141 -4.45 10.95 -0.86
N GLY A 142 -5.27 11.68 -1.62
CA GLY A 142 -4.79 12.49 -2.75
C GLY A 142 -4.20 13.81 -2.26
N SER A 143 -3.23 14.34 -2.98
CA SER A 143 -2.70 15.68 -2.72
C SER A 143 -3.64 16.76 -3.26
N ASP A 144 -3.34 18.02 -2.92
CA ASP A 144 -4.08 19.19 -3.42
C ASP A 144 -3.97 19.39 -4.95
N LEU A 145 -3.00 18.74 -5.62
CA LEU A 145 -2.85 18.84 -7.08
C LEU A 145 -3.98 18.11 -7.80
N ASP A 146 -4.13 16.81 -7.51
CA ASP A 146 -5.15 15.92 -8.04
C ASP A 146 -5.04 14.53 -7.38
N SER A 147 -5.96 13.62 -7.76
CA SER A 147 -6.02 12.26 -7.24
C SER A 147 -4.90 11.33 -7.70
N ASP A 148 -4.07 11.71 -8.68
CA ASP A 148 -2.95 10.88 -9.17
C ASP A 148 -1.66 11.15 -8.40
N HIS A 149 -1.63 12.25 -7.63
CA HIS A 149 -0.57 12.57 -6.69
C HIS A 149 -1.04 12.15 -5.31
N LYS A 150 -0.40 11.14 -4.73
CA LYS A 150 -0.81 10.53 -3.47
C LYS A 150 0.07 10.98 -2.33
N GLU A 151 -0.50 11.03 -1.15
CA GLU A 151 0.20 11.25 0.11
C GLU A 151 -0.08 10.10 1.05
N ILE A 152 0.98 9.61 1.71
CA ILE A 152 0.89 8.64 2.80
C ILE A 152 1.35 9.35 4.06
N HIS A 153 0.45 9.59 5.00
CA HIS A 153 0.78 10.20 6.28
C HIS A 153 1.05 9.10 7.29
N PHE A 154 2.26 9.05 7.86
CA PHE A 154 2.67 8.00 8.79
C PHE A 154 3.02 8.61 10.16
N SER A 155 2.36 8.11 11.21
CA SER A 155 2.47 8.63 12.56
C SER A 155 3.85 8.38 13.18
N LEU A 156 4.55 9.47 13.45
CA LEU A 156 5.78 9.46 14.23
C LEU A 156 5.53 9.01 15.68
N SER A 157 4.38 9.36 16.27
CA SER A 157 3.97 8.88 17.59
C SER A 157 3.78 7.36 17.63
N TYR A 158 3.16 6.78 16.60
CA TYR A 158 3.06 5.33 16.46
C TYR A 158 4.44 4.69 16.38
N ILE A 159 5.30 5.15 15.47
CA ILE A 159 6.67 4.62 15.31
C ILE A 159 7.48 4.76 16.61
N ALA A 160 7.31 5.86 17.34
CA ALA A 160 7.97 6.09 18.62
C ALA A 160 7.45 5.16 19.73
N SER A 161 6.14 4.93 19.80
CA SER A 161 5.49 4.03 20.76
C SER A 161 5.75 2.55 20.47
N HIS A 162 6.03 2.22 19.20
CA HIS A 162 6.44 0.89 18.80
C HIS A 162 7.80 0.59 19.47
N ILE A 163 7.89 -0.57 20.16
CA ILE A 163 9.00 -1.05 21.03
C ILE A 163 8.79 -0.70 22.51
N PRO A 164 7.91 -1.44 23.22
CA PRO A 164 8.44 -2.26 24.32
C PRO A 164 8.28 -3.79 24.17
N SER A 165 7.32 -4.29 23.37
CA SER A 165 6.95 -5.71 23.32
C SER A 165 7.29 -6.44 22.00
N THR A 166 7.84 -5.74 21.01
CA THR A 166 8.22 -6.31 19.70
C THR A 166 9.76 -6.32 19.57
N PRO A 167 10.40 -7.45 19.21
CA PRO A 167 11.84 -7.50 19.02
C PRO A 167 12.31 -6.43 18.01
N PRO A 168 13.43 -5.73 18.27
CA PRO A 168 13.96 -4.71 17.35
C PRO A 168 14.15 -5.19 15.90
N SER A 169 14.42 -6.48 15.71
CA SER A 169 14.54 -7.12 14.39
C SER A 169 13.26 -7.09 13.54
N ARG A 170 12.09 -6.82 14.14
CA ARG A 170 10.80 -6.79 13.45
C ARG A 170 10.39 -5.39 13.01
N LEU A 171 11.00 -4.33 13.55
CA LEU A 171 10.65 -2.96 13.19
C LEU A 171 10.75 -2.71 11.67
N PRO A 172 11.82 -3.13 10.96
CA PRO A 172 11.88 -2.93 9.51
C PRO A 172 10.71 -3.60 8.76
N ALA A 173 10.33 -4.82 9.16
CA ALA A 173 9.23 -5.55 8.54
C ALA A 173 7.87 -4.91 8.84
N GLU A 174 7.66 -4.38 10.05
CA GLU A 174 6.43 -3.66 10.39
C GLU A 174 6.30 -2.36 9.60
N LEU A 175 7.36 -1.55 9.54
CA LEU A 175 7.37 -0.30 8.76
C LEU A 175 7.14 -0.57 7.27
N THR A 176 7.79 -1.61 6.73
CA THR A 176 7.59 -2.05 5.35
C THR A 176 6.16 -2.53 5.12
N GLY A 177 5.60 -3.29 6.06
CA GLY A 177 4.23 -3.80 5.98
C GLY A 177 3.18 -2.70 5.97
N ILE A 178 3.30 -1.71 6.86
CA ILE A 178 2.39 -0.56 6.90
C ILE A 178 2.51 0.28 5.62
N LEU A 179 3.73 0.63 5.19
CA LEU A 179 3.90 1.41 3.96
C LEU A 179 3.44 0.64 2.71
N THR A 180 3.60 -0.69 2.68
CA THR A 180 3.07 -1.52 1.60
C THR A 180 1.55 -1.48 1.58
N HIS A 181 0.90 -1.61 2.74
CA HIS A 181 -0.56 -1.49 2.86
C HIS A 181 -1.04 -0.12 2.33
N GLU A 182 -0.46 0.97 2.82
CA GLU A 182 -0.85 2.32 2.39
C GLU A 182 -0.59 2.57 0.90
N LEU A 183 0.49 2.00 0.34
CA LEU A 183 0.77 2.03 -1.10
C LEU A 183 -0.27 1.28 -1.91
N VAL A 184 -0.93 0.24 -1.38
CA VAL A 184 -2.04 -0.41 -2.09
C VAL A 184 -3.18 0.57 -2.30
N HIS A 185 -3.51 1.41 -1.32
CA HIS A 185 -4.52 2.46 -1.48
C HIS A 185 -4.17 3.49 -2.57
N CYS A 186 -2.88 3.69 -2.86
CA CYS A 186 -2.45 4.53 -4.00
C CYS A 186 -2.76 3.91 -5.36
N TYR A 187 -2.95 2.59 -5.42
CA TYR A 187 -3.05 1.82 -6.64
C TYR A 187 -4.29 0.96 -6.75
N GLN A 188 -5.13 0.80 -5.74
CA GLN A 188 -6.34 -0.01 -5.83
C GLN A 188 -7.51 0.78 -6.40
N TRP A 189 -8.50 0.06 -6.91
CA TRP A 189 -9.80 0.62 -7.22
C TRP A 189 -10.77 0.42 -6.06
N ASP A 190 -11.75 1.32 -5.94
CA ASP A 190 -12.69 1.36 -4.81
C ASP A 190 -14.17 1.49 -5.22
N ALA A 191 -14.47 1.21 -6.49
CA ALA A 191 -15.79 1.43 -7.08
C ALA A 191 -16.32 2.85 -6.84
N HIS A 192 -15.48 3.87 -7.07
CA HIS A 192 -15.81 5.27 -6.84
C HIS A 192 -16.22 5.56 -5.40
N GLY A 193 -15.57 4.89 -4.45
CA GLY A 193 -15.82 5.00 -3.01
C GLY A 193 -17.08 4.28 -2.52
N THR A 194 -17.73 3.46 -3.36
CA THR A 194 -18.95 2.70 -2.97
C THR A 194 -18.65 1.30 -2.46
N ALA A 195 -17.46 0.77 -2.71
CA ALA A 195 -17.05 -0.53 -2.19
C ALA A 195 -16.99 -0.53 -0.65
N PRO A 196 -17.32 -1.67 0.01
CA PRO A 196 -17.24 -1.76 1.46
C PRO A 196 -15.81 -1.59 1.94
N GLY A 197 -15.62 -0.79 2.99
CA GLY A 197 -14.31 -0.49 3.54
C GLY A 197 -13.50 -1.75 3.89
N GLY A 198 -14.14 -2.80 4.40
CA GLY A 198 -13.43 -4.04 4.68
C GLY A 198 -12.87 -4.76 3.46
N LEU A 199 -13.51 -4.67 2.29
CA LEU A 199 -12.92 -5.19 1.06
C LEU A 199 -11.68 -4.36 0.68
N ILE A 200 -11.75 -3.04 0.82
CA ILE A 200 -10.65 -2.11 0.52
C ILE A 200 -9.44 -2.38 1.42
N GLU A 201 -9.64 -2.44 2.73
CA GLU A 201 -8.59 -2.77 3.70
C GLU A 201 -8.08 -4.22 3.52
N GLY A 202 -8.99 -5.14 3.20
CA GLY A 202 -8.67 -6.55 2.98
C GLY A 202 -7.77 -6.78 1.77
N ILE A 203 -7.97 -6.05 0.66
CA ILE A 203 -7.09 -6.10 -0.52
C ILE A 203 -5.69 -5.58 -0.16
N ALA A 204 -5.61 -4.48 0.59
CA ALA A 204 -4.34 -3.91 1.06
C ALA A 204 -3.55 -4.91 1.92
N ASP A 205 -4.23 -5.57 2.87
CA ASP A 205 -3.62 -6.58 3.71
C ASP A 205 -3.38 -7.92 3.00
N TRP A 206 -4.13 -8.25 1.95
CA TRP A 206 -3.83 -9.41 1.10
C TRP A 206 -2.52 -9.22 0.34
N VAL A 207 -2.23 -8.01 -0.16
CA VAL A 207 -0.94 -7.70 -0.77
C VAL A 207 0.17 -7.78 0.27
N ARG A 208 -0.03 -7.21 1.47
CA ARG A 208 0.93 -7.31 2.59
C ARG A 208 1.21 -8.77 2.96
N LEU A 209 0.18 -9.62 3.01
CA LEU A 209 0.29 -11.06 3.26
C LEU A 209 1.17 -11.75 2.20
N ASN A 210 0.95 -11.43 0.93
CA ASN A 210 1.67 -12.01 -0.22
C ASN A 210 3.06 -11.38 -0.47
N CYS A 211 3.48 -10.46 0.41
CA CYS A 211 4.86 -9.96 0.48
C CYS A 211 5.61 -10.52 1.71
N ASP A 212 5.04 -11.48 2.43
CA ASP A 212 5.57 -12.05 3.67
C ASP A 212 5.75 -11.03 4.81
N LEU A 213 4.94 -9.97 4.81
CA LEU A 213 5.00 -8.85 5.77
C LEU A 213 3.93 -8.96 6.88
N ARG A 214 3.50 -10.19 7.20
CA ARG A 214 2.47 -10.42 8.24
C ARG A 214 2.98 -9.99 9.63
N PRO A 215 2.23 -9.19 10.39
CA PRO A 215 2.47 -8.99 11.81
C PRO A 215 2.38 -10.29 12.61
N PRO A 216 3.13 -10.43 13.73
CA PRO A 216 3.06 -11.63 14.57
C PRO A 216 1.69 -11.93 15.19
N HIS A 217 0.84 -10.92 15.34
CA HIS A 217 -0.49 -11.07 15.93
C HIS A 217 -1.56 -11.50 14.91
N TRP A 218 -1.21 -11.59 13.62
CA TRP A 218 -2.13 -12.11 12.61
C TRP A 218 -2.31 -13.61 12.78
N LYS A 219 -3.57 -14.04 12.78
CA LYS A 219 -3.94 -15.43 12.99
C LYS A 219 -4.93 -15.86 11.92
N ARG A 220 -4.49 -16.82 11.10
CA ARG A 220 -5.37 -17.49 10.15
C ARG A 220 -6.36 -18.35 10.94
N GLY A 221 -7.64 -18.28 10.57
CA GLY A 221 -8.66 -19.20 11.07
C GLY A 221 -9.38 -18.79 12.35
N GLU A 222 -9.04 -17.65 12.98
CA GLU A 222 -9.86 -17.07 14.05
C GLU A 222 -11.08 -16.34 13.44
N ILE A 223 -12.00 -17.10 12.86
CA ILE A 223 -13.22 -16.61 12.20
C ILE A 223 -14.44 -17.38 12.67
N LYS A 224 -15.57 -16.70 12.74
CA LYS A 224 -16.88 -17.32 12.95
C LYS A 224 -17.73 -17.21 11.69
N ILE A 225 -18.68 -18.13 11.54
CA ILE A 225 -19.54 -18.17 10.34
C ILE A 225 -20.48 -16.96 10.27
N ASP A 226 -20.82 -16.38 11.43
CA ASP A 226 -21.65 -15.18 11.59
C ASP A 226 -20.84 -13.87 11.54
N ASP A 227 -19.52 -13.96 11.40
CA ASP A 227 -18.70 -12.78 11.18
C ASP A 227 -18.95 -12.22 9.77
N PRO A 228 -19.09 -10.89 9.59
CA PRO A 228 -19.11 -10.30 8.26
C PRO A 228 -17.82 -10.60 7.50
N TRP A 229 -17.95 -10.95 6.21
CA TRP A 229 -16.80 -11.27 5.35
C TRP A 229 -15.88 -10.06 5.11
N ASP A 230 -16.43 -8.85 5.19
CA ASP A 230 -15.77 -7.55 5.01
C ASP A 230 -15.44 -6.87 6.35
N LYS A 231 -14.95 -7.63 7.34
CA LYS A 231 -14.35 -7.03 8.56
C LYS A 231 -13.08 -6.22 8.29
N GLY A 232 -12.48 -6.36 7.11
CA GLY A 232 -11.23 -5.73 6.75
C GLY A 232 -10.01 -6.44 7.31
N TYR A 233 -8.86 -5.81 7.04
CA TYR A 233 -7.55 -6.24 7.53
C TYR A 233 -7.28 -7.74 7.28
N GLN A 234 -6.59 -8.39 8.23
CA GLN A 234 -6.29 -9.82 8.18
C GLN A 234 -7.51 -10.73 7.90
N HIS A 235 -8.69 -10.38 8.42
CA HIS A 235 -9.88 -11.24 8.31
C HIS A 235 -10.29 -11.38 6.84
N THR A 236 -10.46 -10.24 6.18
CA THR A 236 -10.80 -10.23 4.75
C THR A 236 -9.60 -10.64 3.90
N ALA A 237 -8.36 -10.32 4.30
CA ALA A 237 -7.16 -10.75 3.57
C ALA A 237 -6.99 -12.27 3.50
N TYR A 238 -7.24 -13.01 4.58
CA TYR A 238 -7.19 -14.48 4.54
C TYR A 238 -8.34 -15.09 3.73
N PHE A 239 -9.51 -14.47 3.72
CA PHE A 239 -10.60 -14.88 2.84
C PHE A 239 -10.26 -14.65 1.37
N LEU A 240 -9.71 -13.49 1.02
CA LEU A 240 -9.22 -13.22 -0.33
C LEU A 240 -8.10 -14.20 -0.73
N GLN A 241 -7.24 -14.59 0.21
CA GLN A 241 -6.23 -15.62 -0.01
C GLN A 241 -6.85 -16.99 -0.31
N TYR A 242 -7.89 -17.38 0.42
CA TYR A 242 -8.66 -18.60 0.11
C TYR A 242 -9.30 -18.55 -1.29
N LEU A 243 -9.85 -17.40 -1.68
CA LEU A 243 -10.42 -17.21 -3.02
C LEU A 243 -9.34 -17.31 -4.11
N GLU A 244 -8.16 -16.73 -3.91
CA GLU A 244 -7.01 -16.86 -4.80
C GLU A 244 -6.59 -18.33 -4.98
N GLU A 245 -6.47 -19.07 -3.87
CA GLU A 245 -6.10 -20.50 -3.89
C GLU A 245 -7.16 -21.35 -4.60
N ARG A 246 -8.44 -21.02 -4.43
CA ARG A 246 -9.56 -21.81 -4.98
C ARG A 246 -9.90 -21.49 -6.42
N PHE A 247 -9.91 -20.22 -6.80
CA PHE A 247 -10.32 -19.77 -8.14
C PHE A 247 -9.13 -19.46 -9.06
N GLY A 248 -7.91 -19.65 -8.56
CA GLY A 248 -6.65 -19.55 -9.31
C GLY A 248 -5.97 -18.18 -9.18
N GLU A 249 -4.69 -18.16 -9.55
CA GLU A 249 -3.86 -16.96 -9.54
C GLU A 249 -4.50 -15.83 -10.38
N GLY A 250 -4.54 -14.63 -9.81
CA GLY A 250 -5.16 -13.45 -10.39
C GLY A 250 -6.64 -13.28 -10.00
N THR A 251 -7.17 -14.01 -9.03
CA THR A 251 -8.53 -13.81 -8.54
C THR A 251 -8.68 -12.46 -7.84
N VAL A 252 -7.78 -12.09 -6.93
CA VAL A 252 -7.82 -10.78 -6.26
C VAL A 252 -7.56 -9.64 -7.25
N ARG A 253 -6.73 -9.88 -8.26
CA ARG A 253 -6.54 -8.98 -9.40
C ARG A 253 -7.85 -8.72 -10.16
N ARG A 254 -8.61 -9.76 -10.47
CA ARG A 254 -9.93 -9.64 -11.12
C ARG A 254 -10.95 -8.92 -10.24
N ILE A 255 -10.90 -9.12 -8.92
CA ILE A 255 -11.71 -8.37 -7.95
C ILE A 255 -11.38 -6.88 -8.05
N ASN A 256 -10.10 -6.52 -7.95
CA ASN A 256 -9.65 -5.12 -8.05
C ASN A 256 -10.02 -4.48 -9.41
N GLU A 257 -9.83 -5.16 -10.53
CA GLU A 257 -10.28 -4.65 -11.84
C GLU A 257 -11.81 -4.54 -11.93
N GLY A 258 -12.53 -5.49 -11.33
CA GLY A 258 -13.99 -5.44 -11.23
C GLY A 258 -14.47 -4.18 -10.52
N LEU A 259 -13.77 -3.77 -9.44
CA LEU A 259 -14.07 -2.54 -8.71
C LEU A 259 -13.88 -1.30 -9.60
N ARG A 260 -12.89 -1.27 -10.48
CA ARG A 260 -12.72 -0.17 -11.46
C ARG A 260 -13.92 0.01 -12.36
N SER A 261 -14.48 -1.10 -12.83
CA SER A 261 -15.59 -1.10 -13.80
C SER A 261 -16.96 -0.97 -13.13
N THR A 262 -17.00 -0.83 -11.80
CA THR A 262 -18.21 -0.74 -10.99
C THR A 262 -18.40 0.71 -10.54
N TRP A 263 -19.47 1.34 -11.00
CA TRP A 263 -19.81 2.70 -10.56
C TRP A 263 -20.42 2.73 -9.16
N GLU A 264 -21.32 1.76 -8.88
CA GLU A 264 -21.97 1.59 -7.59
C GLU A 264 -21.87 0.10 -7.20
N TYR A 265 -21.27 -0.15 -6.05
CA TYR A 265 -21.03 -1.49 -5.55
C TYR A 265 -22.33 -2.12 -5.04
N GLU A 266 -22.67 -3.26 -5.63
CA GLU A 266 -23.75 -4.13 -5.19
C GLU A 266 -23.19 -5.55 -5.09
N ALA A 267 -23.16 -6.09 -3.87
CA ALA A 267 -22.42 -7.29 -3.53
C ALA A 267 -22.84 -8.50 -4.38
N LYS A 268 -24.14 -8.82 -4.46
CA LYS A 268 -24.61 -10.04 -5.13
C LYS A 268 -24.19 -10.06 -6.58
N GLY A 269 -24.50 -9.01 -7.33
CA GLY A 269 -24.16 -8.86 -8.74
C GLY A 269 -22.66 -8.82 -8.96
N PHE A 270 -21.90 -8.13 -8.12
CA PHE A 270 -20.44 -8.07 -8.23
C PHE A 270 -19.80 -9.45 -8.13
N TRP A 271 -20.09 -10.19 -7.06
CA TRP A 271 -19.46 -11.48 -6.78
C TRP A 271 -19.96 -12.59 -7.71
N VAL A 272 -21.25 -12.62 -8.04
CA VAL A 272 -21.81 -13.60 -9.00
C VAL A 272 -21.20 -13.40 -10.38
N ARG A 273 -21.02 -12.17 -10.85
CA ARG A 273 -20.36 -11.92 -12.15
C ARG A 273 -18.90 -12.38 -12.18
N LEU A 274 -18.17 -12.21 -11.09
CA LEU A 274 -16.74 -12.52 -11.04
C LEU A 274 -16.45 -14.01 -10.78
N LEU A 275 -17.19 -14.63 -9.85
CA LEU A 275 -16.89 -15.95 -9.30
C LEU A 275 -18.08 -16.93 -9.39
N GLY A 276 -19.21 -16.51 -9.94
CA GLY A 276 -20.40 -17.36 -10.12
C GLY A 276 -21.21 -17.62 -8.86
N LYS A 277 -20.86 -16.99 -7.73
CA LYS A 277 -21.48 -17.20 -6.41
C LYS A 277 -21.65 -15.89 -5.65
N GLU A 278 -22.63 -15.85 -4.75
CA GLU A 278 -22.78 -14.75 -3.81
C GLU A 278 -21.65 -14.77 -2.77
N VAL A 279 -21.25 -13.61 -2.25
CA VAL A 279 -20.14 -13.52 -1.29
C VAL A 279 -20.41 -14.26 0.01
N GLU A 280 -21.67 -14.29 0.45
CA GLU A 280 -22.06 -15.01 1.67
C GLU A 280 -21.89 -16.53 1.51
N GLU A 281 -22.14 -17.07 0.31
CA GLU A 281 -21.84 -18.48 0.02
C GLU A 281 -20.34 -18.74 0.03
N LEU A 282 -19.55 -17.86 -0.60
CA LEU A 282 -18.09 -17.97 -0.66
C LEU A 282 -17.47 -17.89 0.75
N TRP A 283 -17.99 -16.98 1.58
CA TRP A 283 -17.56 -16.82 2.97
C TRP A 283 -17.94 -18.03 3.81
N GLY A 284 -19.14 -18.57 3.65
CA GLY A 284 -19.56 -19.81 4.30
C GLY A 284 -18.67 -21.00 3.93
N GLU A 285 -18.28 -21.12 2.66
CA GLU A 285 -17.36 -22.14 2.16
C GLU A 285 -15.95 -21.98 2.77
N TYR A 286 -15.44 -20.75 2.90
CA TYR A 286 -14.18 -20.45 3.59
C TYR A 286 -14.24 -20.79 5.09
N CYS A 287 -15.31 -20.39 5.78
CA CYS A 287 -15.53 -20.75 7.18
C CYS A 287 -15.57 -22.27 7.38
N GLY A 288 -16.20 -22.99 6.44
CA GLY A 288 -16.22 -24.45 6.41
C GLY A 288 -14.84 -25.06 6.23
N SER A 289 -13.99 -24.51 5.34
CA SER A 289 -12.64 -25.04 5.10
C SER A 289 -11.72 -24.87 6.30
N VAL A 290 -11.79 -23.72 6.99
CA VAL A 290 -11.01 -23.47 8.21
C VAL A 290 -11.33 -24.50 9.29
N ARG A 291 -12.62 -24.76 9.55
CA ARG A 291 -13.06 -25.76 10.54
C ARG A 291 -12.65 -27.19 10.16
N GLY A 292 -12.62 -27.50 8.86
CA GLY A 292 -12.21 -28.81 8.35
C GLY A 292 -10.71 -29.09 8.53
N ASP A 293 -9.89 -28.04 8.52
CA ASP A 293 -8.44 -28.14 8.78
C ASP A 293 -8.13 -28.29 10.28
N ASP A 294 -8.91 -27.65 11.16
CA ASP A 294 -8.80 -27.82 12.62
C ASP A 294 -9.07 -29.29 13.06
N GLY A 295 -9.80 -30.06 12.25
CA GLY A 295 -10.09 -31.49 12.49
C GLY A 295 -9.04 -32.47 11.94
N LYS A 296 -8.04 -32.00 11.18
CA LYS A 296 -6.96 -32.84 10.60
C LYS A 296 -5.61 -32.68 11.31
N GLY A 297 -5.53 -31.82 12.32
CA GLY A 297 -4.34 -31.63 13.15
C GLY A 297 -4.27 -32.56 14.35
N THR A 298 -4.07 -33.86 14.11
CA THR A 298 -3.38 -34.87 14.95
C THR A 298 -3.90 -36.27 14.59
N ALA A 299 -3.18 -36.97 13.73
CA ALA A 299 -3.15 -38.42 13.66
C ALA A 299 -1.72 -38.86 13.30
#